data_AF-A0A950KHY0-F1
#
_entry.id   AF-A0A950KHY0-F1
#
_cell.length_a   1.000
_cell.length_b   1.000
_cell.length_c   1.000
_cell.angle_alpha   90.00
_cell.angle_beta   90.00
_cell.angle_gamma   90.00
#
_symmetry.space_group_name_H-M   'P 1'
#
loop_
_entity.id
_entity.type
_entity.pdbx_description
1 polymer ?
#
loop_
_entity_poly.entity_id
_entity_poly.type
_entity_poly.pdbx_seq_one_letter_code
_entity_poly.pdbx_strand_id
1 'polypeptide(L)'
;MTSRPVVEPAPSPFDPIVFWSLHRKKIIYASVAVALLLVIFGIVTGYRAVQTQKAEAAFAAAERSGDWQSVISHFPGSTAAGNANLRLAAKLAAEGRYAESDGAYQSFLRDNHDHPLSVNGYMGLAQNAESEKNPDRALQGYAQVVKQFGTSYLAPLALFHQARLTRDKGQLKEARELFEKVVQNYPGSFVTPLASQAASELNEKLNPQPPAPTQGAAASPAAGASTSPAPAANASPAASLAP
;
A
#
# COMPACT_ATOMS: atom_id res chain seq x y z
N MET A 1 37.92 -2.32 -77.84
CA MET A 1 36.85 -2.78 -76.94
C MET A 1 36.53 -1.64 -75.99
N THR A 2 35.49 -0.86 -76.28
CA THR A 2 35.00 0.21 -75.38
C THR A 2 33.55 -0.12 -75.06
N SER A 3 33.36 -0.75 -73.91
CA SER A 3 32.04 -1.14 -73.38
C SER A 3 31.19 0.10 -73.14
N ARG A 4 30.04 0.19 -73.82
CA ARG A 4 29.02 1.21 -73.52
C ARG A 4 28.45 0.94 -72.13
N PRO A 5 28.34 1.95 -71.25
CA PRO A 5 27.67 1.78 -69.97
C PRO A 5 26.19 1.48 -70.23
N VAL A 6 25.69 0.39 -69.66
CA VAL A 6 24.25 0.09 -69.61
C VAL A 6 23.64 1.17 -68.73
N VAL A 7 22.95 2.13 -69.34
CA VAL A 7 22.15 3.13 -68.62
C VAL A 7 20.95 2.39 -68.06
N GLU A 8 20.99 2.08 -66.78
CA GLU A 8 19.84 1.55 -66.04
C GLU A 8 18.70 2.58 -66.12
N PRO A 9 17.47 2.20 -66.51
CA PRO A 9 16.37 3.14 -66.62
C PRO A 9 16.08 3.74 -65.24
N ALA A 10 16.05 5.07 -65.16
CA ALA A 10 15.75 5.78 -63.92
C ALA A 10 14.41 5.28 -63.33
N PRO A 11 14.31 5.10 -61.99
CA PRO A 11 13.07 4.68 -61.37
C PRO A 11 11.94 5.64 -61.75
N SER A 12 10.81 5.09 -62.20
CA SER A 12 9.65 5.89 -62.62
C SER A 12 9.28 6.87 -61.51
N PRO A 13 9.16 8.18 -61.81
CA PRO A 13 8.73 9.15 -60.81
C PRO A 13 7.32 8.79 -60.33
N PHE A 14 7.07 8.89 -59.03
CA PHE A 14 5.73 8.73 -58.48
C PHE A 14 4.79 9.76 -59.13
N ASP A 15 3.75 9.29 -59.80
CA ASP A 15 2.69 10.12 -60.38
C ASP A 15 1.47 10.12 -59.43
N PRO A 16 1.23 11.22 -58.67
CA PRO A 16 0.13 11.30 -57.72
C PRO A 16 -1.25 11.19 -58.38
N ILE A 17 -1.38 11.64 -59.65
CA ILE A 17 -2.65 11.69 -60.37
C ILE A 17 -3.05 10.27 -60.80
N VAL A 18 -2.11 9.53 -61.36
CA VAL A 18 -2.33 8.12 -61.75
C VAL A 18 -2.61 7.27 -60.51
N PHE A 19 -1.83 7.43 -59.44
CA PHE A 19 -2.04 6.74 -58.17
C PHE A 19 -3.43 7.00 -57.59
N TRP A 20 -3.85 8.27 -57.50
CA TRP A 20 -5.18 8.63 -57.01
C TRP A 20 -6.29 8.00 -57.86
N SER A 21 -6.15 8.03 -59.19
CA SER A 21 -7.15 7.45 -60.09
C SER A 21 -7.38 5.95 -59.85
N LEU A 22 -6.31 5.19 -59.60
CA LEU A 22 -6.31 3.75 -59.34
C LEU A 22 -6.82 3.41 -57.92
N HIS A 23 -6.45 4.21 -56.91
CA HIS A 23 -6.67 3.87 -55.51
C HIS A 23 -7.79 4.66 -54.80
N ARG A 24 -8.38 5.69 -55.42
CA ARG A 24 -9.38 6.58 -54.77
C ARG A 24 -10.50 5.86 -54.03
N LYS A 25 -11.09 4.81 -54.62
CA LYS A 25 -12.20 4.07 -53.98
C LYS A 25 -11.74 3.39 -52.69
N LYS A 26 -10.56 2.75 -52.70
CA LYS A 26 -9.98 2.10 -51.52
C LYS A 26 -9.65 3.12 -50.42
N ILE A 27 -9.09 4.27 -50.80
CA ILE A 27 -8.78 5.35 -49.85
C ILE A 27 -10.07 5.92 -49.23
N ILE A 28 -11.13 6.14 -50.04
CA ILE A 28 -12.42 6.62 -49.55
C ILE A 28 -13.07 5.59 -48.60
N TYR A 29 -13.07 4.30 -48.94
CA TYR A 29 -13.61 3.28 -48.02
C TYR A 29 -12.81 3.20 -46.72
N ALA A 30 -11.48 3.30 -46.81
CA ALA A 30 -10.62 3.32 -45.63
C ALA A 30 -10.89 4.55 -44.75
N SER A 31 -11.03 5.75 -45.34
CA SER A 31 -11.31 6.97 -44.57
C SER A 31 -12.69 6.94 -43.91
N VAL A 32 -13.71 6.42 -44.60
CA VAL A 32 -15.05 6.22 -44.02
C VAL A 32 -15.00 5.19 -42.89
N ALA A 33 -14.29 4.08 -43.06
CA ALA A 33 -14.14 3.08 -42.00
C ALA A 33 -13.46 3.67 -40.76
N VAL A 34 -12.39 4.46 -40.93
CA VAL A 34 -11.73 5.17 -39.83
C VAL A 34 -12.67 6.17 -39.16
N ALA A 35 -13.42 6.96 -39.93
CA ALA A 35 -14.39 7.90 -39.36
C ALA A 35 -15.48 7.19 -38.55
N LEU A 36 -16.01 6.06 -39.04
CA LEU A 36 -16.98 5.24 -38.31
C LEU A 36 -16.38 4.67 -37.02
N LEU A 37 -15.14 4.17 -37.06
CA LEU A 37 -14.45 3.68 -35.86
C LEU A 37 -14.27 4.79 -34.82
N LEU A 38 -13.93 6.02 -35.24
CA LEU A 38 -13.81 7.16 -34.33
C LEU A 38 -15.16 7.56 -33.71
N VAL A 39 -16.24 7.54 -34.49
CA VAL A 39 -17.60 7.79 -33.97
C VAL A 39 -18.01 6.72 -32.97
N ILE A 40 -17.80 5.44 -33.30
CA ILE A 40 -18.08 4.33 -32.38
C ILE A 40 -17.24 4.47 -31.10
N PHE A 41 -15.95 4.79 -31.23
CA PHE A 41 -15.09 5.02 -30.08
C PHE A 41 -15.59 6.18 -29.20
N GLY A 42 -16.02 7.30 -29.80
CA GLY A 42 -16.62 8.42 -29.09
C GLY A 42 -17.91 8.06 -28.36
N ILE A 43 -18.80 7.29 -29.01
CA ILE A 43 -20.05 6.81 -28.39
C ILE A 43 -19.75 5.86 -27.22
N VAL A 44 -18.83 4.90 -27.42
CA VAL A 44 -18.47 3.93 -26.38
C VAL A 44 -17.82 4.62 -25.19
N THR A 45 -16.85 5.51 -25.41
CA THR A 45 -16.18 6.24 -24.34
C THR A 45 -17.12 7.19 -23.60
N GLY A 46 -17.99 7.90 -24.33
CA GLY A 46 -19.02 8.76 -23.74
C GLY A 46 -20.04 7.98 -22.91
N TYR A 47 -20.54 6.86 -23.44
CA TYR A 47 -21.46 5.98 -22.71
C TYR A 47 -20.80 5.42 -21.45
N ARG A 48 -19.56 4.92 -21.55
CA ARG A 48 -18.79 4.44 -20.39
C ARG A 48 -18.59 5.54 -19.36
N ALA A 49 -18.25 6.77 -19.77
CA ALA A 49 -18.08 7.88 -18.85
C ALA A 49 -19.36 8.22 -18.07
N VAL A 50 -20.51 8.25 -18.74
CA VAL A 50 -21.82 8.48 -18.09
C VAL A 50 -22.16 7.33 -17.15
N GLN A 51 -21.91 6.08 -17.54
CA GLN A 51 -22.14 4.92 -16.67
C GLN A 51 -21.25 4.95 -15.43
N THR A 52 -19.98 5.33 -15.57
CA THR A 52 -19.08 5.53 -14.43
C THR A 52 -19.62 6.58 -13.47
N GLN A 53 -20.08 7.74 -13.95
CA GLN A 53 -20.65 8.77 -13.08
C GLN A 53 -21.89 8.29 -12.33
N LYS A 54 -22.78 7.53 -12.99
CA LYS A 54 -23.96 6.95 -12.35
C LYS A 54 -23.58 5.92 -11.28
N ALA A 55 -22.60 5.07 -11.58
CA ALA A 55 -22.12 4.05 -10.65
C ALA A 55 -21.51 4.70 -9.40
N GLU A 56 -20.64 5.71 -9.57
CA GLU A 56 -20.03 6.44 -8.47
C GLU A 56 -21.06 7.21 -7.63
N ALA A 57 -22.03 7.87 -8.28
CA ALA A 57 -23.11 8.55 -7.57
C ALA A 57 -23.99 7.57 -6.77
N ALA A 58 -24.30 6.40 -7.34
CA ALA A 58 -25.06 5.36 -6.66
C ALA A 58 -24.29 4.79 -5.46
N PHE A 59 -22.99 4.58 -5.58
CA PHE A 59 -22.13 4.17 -4.46
C PHE A 59 -22.04 5.26 -3.39
N ALA A 60 -21.88 6.53 -3.76
CA ALA A 60 -21.80 7.64 -2.83
C ALA A 60 -23.09 7.82 -2.01
N ALA A 61 -24.25 7.51 -2.58
CA ALA A 61 -25.54 7.55 -1.90
C ALA A 61 -25.85 6.30 -1.06
N ALA A 62 -25.05 5.24 -1.17
CA ALA A 62 -25.31 3.95 -0.54
C ALA A 62 -24.82 3.91 0.92
N GLU A 63 -25.74 3.65 1.86
CA GLU A 63 -25.43 3.61 3.30
C GLU A 63 -25.66 2.23 3.94
N ARG A 64 -26.46 1.38 3.29
CA ARG A 64 -26.85 0.07 3.82
C ARG A 64 -26.39 -1.06 2.90
N SER A 65 -26.35 -2.27 3.46
CA SER A 65 -25.99 -3.48 2.74
C SER A 65 -26.80 -3.69 1.45
N GLY A 66 -28.11 -3.42 1.49
CA GLY A 66 -28.98 -3.51 0.30
C GLY A 66 -28.66 -2.48 -0.79
N ASP A 67 -28.23 -1.28 -0.40
CA ASP A 67 -27.84 -0.23 -1.35
C ASP A 67 -26.56 -0.64 -2.08
N TRP A 68 -25.56 -1.15 -1.35
CA TRP A 68 -24.34 -1.68 -1.96
C TRP A 68 -24.60 -2.87 -2.87
N GLN A 69 -25.50 -3.79 -2.49
CA GLN A 69 -25.93 -4.89 -3.37
C GLN A 69 -26.54 -4.38 -4.68
N SER A 70 -27.36 -3.32 -4.61
CA SER A 70 -27.92 -2.68 -5.80
C SER A 70 -26.83 -2.08 -6.71
N VAL A 71 -25.81 -1.43 -6.13
CA VAL A 71 -24.67 -0.91 -6.91
C VAL A 71 -23.93 -2.04 -7.62
N ILE A 72 -23.68 -3.15 -6.90
CA ILE A 72 -22.98 -4.32 -7.43
C ILE A 72 -23.76 -4.94 -8.61
N SER A 73 -25.08 -5.06 -8.50
CA SER A 73 -25.91 -5.65 -9.55
C SER A 73 -26.11 -4.76 -10.77
N HIS A 74 -26.26 -3.44 -10.58
CA HIS A 74 -26.54 -2.51 -11.67
C HIS A 74 -25.28 -2.04 -12.41
N PHE A 75 -24.12 -2.06 -11.76
CA PHE A 75 -22.87 -1.58 -12.32
C PHE A 75 -21.72 -2.61 -12.20
N PRO A 76 -21.90 -3.86 -12.67
CA PRO A 76 -20.91 -4.91 -12.48
C PRO A 76 -19.57 -4.56 -13.15
N GLY A 77 -18.46 -4.86 -12.46
CA GLY A 77 -17.10 -4.58 -12.93
C GLY A 77 -16.68 -3.10 -12.91
N SER A 78 -17.53 -2.20 -12.39
CA SER A 78 -17.15 -0.81 -12.15
C SER A 78 -16.36 -0.66 -10.84
N THR A 79 -15.51 0.35 -10.73
CA THR A 79 -14.83 0.73 -9.48
C THR A 79 -15.82 0.92 -8.33
N ALA A 80 -16.97 1.57 -8.60
CA ALA A 80 -18.05 1.73 -7.63
C ALA A 80 -18.61 0.40 -7.11
N ALA A 81 -18.81 -0.61 -7.98
CA ALA A 81 -19.22 -1.94 -7.56
C ALA A 81 -18.13 -2.65 -6.76
N GLY A 82 -16.85 -2.44 -7.10
CA GLY A 82 -15.73 -2.92 -6.29
C GLY A 82 -15.72 -2.33 -4.89
N ASN A 83 -15.86 -1.00 -4.78
CA ASN A 83 -15.99 -0.28 -3.52
C ASN A 83 -17.21 -0.74 -2.70
N ALA A 84 -18.35 -0.98 -3.36
CA ALA A 84 -19.55 -1.49 -2.74
C ALA A 84 -19.35 -2.90 -2.15
N ASN A 85 -18.68 -3.80 -2.88
CA ASN A 85 -18.34 -5.13 -2.35
C ASN A 85 -17.46 -5.03 -1.10
N LEU A 86 -16.44 -4.15 -1.10
CA LEU A 86 -15.59 -3.95 0.08
C LEU A 86 -16.37 -3.45 1.30
N ARG A 87 -17.28 -2.49 1.10
CA ARG A 87 -18.14 -1.96 2.18
C ARG A 87 -19.09 -3.04 2.71
N LEU A 88 -19.72 -3.80 1.82
CA LEU A 88 -20.59 -4.90 2.17
C LEU A 88 -19.84 -5.99 2.94
N ALA A 89 -18.66 -6.40 2.46
CA ALA A 89 -17.83 -7.39 3.11
C ALA A 89 -17.42 -6.95 4.54
N ALA A 90 -16.96 -5.71 4.69
CA ALA A 90 -16.59 -5.18 5.99
C ALA A 90 -17.78 -5.10 6.97
N LYS A 91 -18.97 -4.72 6.46
CA LYS A 91 -20.22 -4.71 7.24
C LYS A 91 -20.57 -6.12 7.73
N LEU A 92 -20.53 -7.12 6.84
CA LEU A 92 -20.79 -8.52 7.18
C LEU A 92 -19.80 -9.06 8.21
N ALA A 93 -18.51 -8.71 8.09
CA ALA A 93 -17.50 -9.08 9.08
C ALA A 93 -17.79 -8.46 10.46
N ALA A 94 -18.20 -7.19 10.50
CA ALA A 94 -18.59 -6.51 11.74
C ALA A 94 -19.83 -7.14 12.40
N GLU A 95 -20.70 -7.78 11.60
CA GLU A 95 -21.85 -8.56 12.08
C GLU A 95 -21.48 -10.01 12.48
N GLY A 96 -20.21 -10.40 12.38
CA GLY A 96 -19.73 -11.76 12.65
C GLY A 96 -20.07 -12.78 11.55
N ARG A 97 -20.58 -12.32 10.40
CA ARG A 97 -20.97 -13.15 9.26
C ARG A 97 -19.77 -13.37 8.33
N TYR A 98 -18.73 -14.02 8.86
CA TYR A 98 -17.42 -14.14 8.19
C TYR A 98 -17.49 -14.90 6.86
N ALA A 99 -18.28 -15.98 6.77
CA ALA A 99 -18.43 -16.72 5.51
C ALA A 99 -19.02 -15.86 4.38
N GLU A 100 -20.00 -15.02 4.68
CA GLU A 100 -20.61 -14.11 3.70
C GLU A 100 -19.69 -12.94 3.37
N SER A 101 -18.98 -12.43 4.38
CA SER A 101 -17.93 -11.42 4.19
C SER A 101 -16.82 -11.92 3.25
N ASP A 102 -16.35 -13.15 3.47
CA ASP A 102 -15.37 -13.80 2.60
C ASP A 102 -15.87 -13.93 1.17
N GLY A 103 -17.13 -14.33 0.98
CA GLY A 103 -17.74 -14.41 -0.35
C GLY A 103 -17.77 -13.05 -1.07
N ALA A 104 -18.05 -11.97 -0.34
CA ALA A 104 -18.04 -10.61 -0.87
C ALA A 104 -16.60 -10.14 -1.20
N TYR A 105 -15.62 -10.38 -0.32
CA TYR A 105 -14.22 -10.08 -0.62
C TYR A 105 -13.67 -10.89 -1.80
N GLN A 106 -13.99 -12.17 -1.90
CA GLN A 106 -13.58 -13.01 -3.03
C GLN A 106 -14.21 -12.55 -4.34
N SER A 107 -15.49 -12.18 -4.33
CA SER A 107 -16.15 -11.62 -5.51
C SER A 107 -15.52 -10.30 -5.94
N PHE A 108 -15.22 -9.41 -4.99
CA PHE A 108 -14.45 -8.19 -5.25
C PHE A 108 -13.13 -8.48 -5.96
N LEU A 109 -12.32 -9.39 -5.41
CA LEU A 109 -10.99 -9.74 -5.94
C LEU A 109 -11.05 -10.43 -7.31
N ARG A 110 -12.08 -11.25 -7.56
CA ARG A 110 -12.29 -11.91 -8.86
C ARG A 110 -12.71 -10.93 -9.94
N ASP A 111 -13.70 -10.09 -9.63
CA ASP A 111 -14.39 -9.27 -10.63
C ASP A 111 -13.67 -7.91 -10.85
N ASN A 112 -12.71 -7.55 -9.97
CA ASN A 112 -12.00 -6.27 -10.00
C ASN A 112 -10.48 -6.46 -9.72
N HIS A 113 -9.80 -7.32 -10.50
CA HIS A 113 -8.40 -7.69 -10.24
C HIS A 113 -7.43 -6.50 -10.16
N ASP A 114 -7.61 -5.49 -11.00
CA ASP A 114 -6.78 -4.26 -11.04
C ASP A 114 -7.26 -3.14 -10.10
N HIS A 115 -8.20 -3.43 -9.19
CA HIS A 115 -8.77 -2.40 -8.33
C HIS A 115 -7.73 -1.81 -7.37
N PRO A 116 -7.67 -0.47 -7.17
CA PRO A 116 -6.70 0.16 -6.27
C PRO A 116 -6.76 -0.34 -4.81
N LEU A 117 -7.92 -0.86 -4.40
CA LEU A 117 -8.17 -1.41 -3.06
C LEU A 117 -8.09 -2.94 -3.00
N SER A 118 -7.50 -3.62 -3.98
CA SER A 118 -7.32 -5.09 -3.94
C SER A 118 -6.65 -5.57 -2.65
N VAL A 119 -5.67 -4.81 -2.13
CA VAL A 119 -5.02 -5.11 -0.85
C VAL A 119 -6.01 -5.15 0.33
N ASN A 120 -7.06 -4.33 0.32
CA ASN A 120 -8.07 -4.30 1.37
C ASN A 120 -8.90 -5.58 1.39
N GLY A 121 -9.14 -6.18 0.21
CA GLY A 121 -9.82 -7.47 0.10
C GLY A 121 -9.01 -8.60 0.73
N TYR A 122 -7.73 -8.69 0.39
CA TYR A 122 -6.82 -9.68 0.98
C TYR A 122 -6.63 -9.49 2.48
N MET A 123 -6.48 -8.23 2.93
CA MET A 123 -6.41 -7.90 4.35
C MET A 123 -7.69 -8.33 5.08
N GLY A 124 -8.87 -8.03 4.52
CA GLY A 124 -10.16 -8.41 5.09
C GLY A 124 -10.33 -9.92 5.25
N LEU A 125 -9.93 -10.70 4.22
CA LEU A 125 -9.94 -12.17 4.30
C LEU A 125 -9.04 -12.71 5.42
N ALA A 126 -7.86 -12.12 5.61
CA ALA A 126 -6.95 -12.51 6.70
C ALA A 126 -7.52 -12.15 8.08
N GLN A 127 -8.13 -10.97 8.21
CA GLN A 127 -8.77 -10.49 9.44
C GLN A 127 -10.02 -11.31 9.81
N ASN A 128 -10.82 -11.72 8.82
CA ASN A 128 -11.93 -12.64 9.04
C ASN A 128 -11.42 -13.97 9.60
N ALA A 129 -10.39 -14.55 8.99
CA ALA A 129 -9.79 -15.79 9.48
C ALA A 129 -9.25 -15.68 10.92
N GLU A 130 -8.64 -14.55 11.28
CA GLU A 130 -8.20 -14.28 12.66
C GLU A 130 -9.41 -14.21 13.62
N SER A 131 -10.50 -13.56 13.20
CA SER A 131 -11.73 -13.44 13.98
C SER A 131 -12.46 -14.78 14.16
N GLU A 132 -12.36 -15.66 13.17
CA GLU A 132 -12.82 -17.06 13.21
C GLU A 132 -11.93 -17.97 14.07
N LYS A 133 -10.87 -17.42 14.71
CA LYS A 133 -9.88 -18.18 15.48
C LYS A 133 -9.17 -19.25 14.65
N ASN A 134 -8.96 -18.98 13.37
CA ASN A 134 -8.17 -19.82 12.47
C ASN A 134 -6.80 -19.16 12.17
N PRO A 135 -5.82 -19.26 13.08
CA PRO A 135 -4.55 -18.55 12.97
C PRO A 135 -3.71 -19.02 11.78
N ASP A 136 -3.87 -20.26 11.33
CA ASP A 136 -3.14 -20.78 10.16
C ASP A 136 -3.60 -20.09 8.87
N ARG A 137 -4.92 -19.98 8.68
CA ARG A 137 -5.50 -19.26 7.55
C ARG A 137 -5.18 -17.76 7.59
N ALA A 138 -5.23 -17.16 8.78
CA ALA A 138 -4.88 -15.76 8.97
C ALA A 138 -3.40 -15.48 8.61
N LEU A 139 -2.47 -16.31 9.09
CA LEU A 139 -1.04 -16.21 8.76
C LEU A 139 -0.79 -16.31 7.25
N GLN A 140 -1.45 -17.26 6.56
CA GLN A 140 -1.34 -17.38 5.10
C GLN A 140 -1.86 -16.11 4.40
N GLY A 141 -3.01 -15.57 4.83
CA GLY A 141 -3.58 -14.35 4.28
C GLY A 141 -2.68 -13.14 4.47
N TYR A 142 -2.16 -12.91 5.67
CA TYR A 142 -1.24 -11.81 5.94
C TYR A 142 0.07 -11.95 5.17
N ALA A 143 0.64 -13.16 5.08
CA ALA A 143 1.84 -13.42 4.28
C ALA A 143 1.60 -13.12 2.79
N GLN A 144 0.41 -13.43 2.27
CA GLN A 144 0.03 -13.08 0.90
C GLN A 144 -0.03 -11.55 0.71
N VAL A 145 -0.59 -10.80 1.67
CA VAL A 145 -0.59 -9.33 1.62
C VAL A 145 0.83 -8.78 1.55
N VAL A 146 1.73 -9.25 2.42
CA VAL A 146 3.14 -8.79 2.43
C VAL A 146 3.85 -9.14 1.12
N LYS A 147 3.62 -10.35 0.59
CA LYS A 147 4.27 -10.84 -0.64
C LYS A 147 3.80 -10.09 -1.88
N GLN A 148 2.49 -9.88 -2.02
CA GLN A 148 1.89 -9.33 -3.24
C GLN A 148 1.77 -7.80 -3.20
N PHE A 149 1.60 -7.22 -2.00
CA PHE A 149 1.34 -5.81 -1.80
C PHE A 149 2.37 -5.17 -0.86
N GLY A 150 3.63 -5.61 -0.89
CA GLY A 150 4.68 -5.19 0.03
C GLY A 150 5.00 -3.69 0.07
N THR A 151 4.60 -2.92 -0.95
CA THR A 151 4.74 -1.44 -1.00
C THR A 151 3.47 -0.70 -0.59
N SER A 152 2.37 -1.41 -0.31
CA SER A 152 1.09 -0.81 0.09
C SER A 152 1.12 -0.30 1.53
N TYR A 153 0.20 0.61 1.83
CA TYR A 153 0.01 1.15 3.18
C TYR A 153 -0.40 0.08 4.22
N LEU A 154 -0.91 -1.07 3.78
CA LEU A 154 -1.34 -2.18 4.63
C LEU A 154 -0.25 -3.25 4.84
N ALA A 155 0.81 -3.26 4.04
CA ALA A 155 1.92 -4.21 4.19
C ALA A 155 2.53 -4.24 5.60
N PRO A 156 2.89 -3.09 6.22
CA PRO A 156 3.43 -3.09 7.58
C PRO A 156 2.44 -3.66 8.60
N LEU A 157 1.14 -3.34 8.45
CA LEU A 157 0.10 -3.86 9.32
C LEU A 157 -0.05 -5.38 9.18
N ALA A 158 -0.06 -5.92 7.96
CA ALA A 158 -0.13 -7.36 7.72
C ALA A 158 1.08 -8.10 8.32
N LEU A 159 2.29 -7.56 8.11
CA LEU A 159 3.50 -8.13 8.69
C LEU A 159 3.49 -8.08 10.23
N PHE A 160 2.95 -7.00 10.81
CA PHE A 160 2.76 -6.90 12.25
C PHE A 160 1.76 -7.95 12.78
N HIS A 161 0.63 -8.16 12.12
CA HIS A 161 -0.32 -9.21 12.49
C HIS A 161 0.30 -10.61 12.37
N GLN A 162 1.08 -10.85 11.31
CA GLN A 162 1.83 -12.10 11.14
C GLN A 162 2.77 -12.33 12.34
N ALA A 163 3.58 -11.34 12.70
CA ALA A 163 4.49 -11.40 13.85
C ALA A 163 3.73 -11.69 15.16
N ARG A 164 2.59 -11.03 15.37
CA ARG A 164 1.74 -11.21 16.56
C ARG A 164 1.17 -12.62 16.65
N LEU A 165 0.63 -13.17 15.56
CA LEU A 165 0.12 -14.54 15.53
C LEU A 165 1.24 -15.58 15.73
N THR A 166 2.42 -15.36 15.13
CA THR A 166 3.61 -16.20 15.35
C THR A 166 4.06 -16.17 16.81
N ARG A 167 4.01 -15.00 17.46
CA ARG A 167 4.30 -14.86 18.90
C ARG A 167 3.30 -15.67 19.73
N ASP A 168 2.02 -15.56 19.42
CA ASP A 168 0.95 -16.22 20.16
C ASP A 168 1.00 -17.76 20.01
N LYS A 169 1.61 -18.26 18.93
CA LYS A 169 1.99 -19.68 18.75
C LYS A 169 3.23 -20.11 19.54
N GLY A 170 3.87 -19.21 20.29
CA GLY A 170 5.08 -19.48 21.06
C GLY A 170 6.39 -19.45 20.27
N GLN A 171 6.34 -19.10 18.98
CA GLN A 171 7.51 -19.01 18.11
C GLN A 171 8.24 -17.66 18.29
N LEU A 172 8.71 -17.41 19.51
CA LEU A 172 9.15 -16.07 19.94
C LEU A 172 10.32 -15.51 19.13
N LYS A 173 11.27 -16.36 18.71
CA LYS A 173 12.42 -15.93 17.89
C LYS A 173 11.96 -15.42 16.52
N GLU A 174 11.12 -16.20 15.84
CA GLU A 174 10.57 -15.85 14.53
C GLU A 174 9.68 -14.60 14.62
N ALA A 175 8.85 -14.50 15.67
CA ALA A 175 8.03 -13.34 15.91
C ALA A 175 8.86 -12.06 16.09
N ARG A 176 9.94 -12.12 16.86
CA ARG A 176 10.88 -11.00 17.02
C ARG A 176 11.45 -10.56 15.67
N GLU A 177 11.94 -11.49 14.86
CA GLU A 177 12.48 -11.20 13.52
C GLU A 177 11.43 -10.55 12.60
N LEU A 178 10.17 -10.98 12.68
CA LEU A 178 9.09 -10.37 11.92
C LEU A 178 8.78 -8.94 12.39
N PHE A 179 8.77 -8.68 13.70
CA PHE A 179 8.62 -7.32 14.22
C PHE A 179 9.79 -6.41 13.83
N GLU A 180 11.03 -6.91 13.90
CA GLU A 180 12.22 -6.18 13.44
C GLU A 180 12.12 -5.84 11.94
N LYS A 181 11.60 -6.75 11.11
CA LYS A 181 11.33 -6.47 9.68
C LYS A 181 10.31 -5.36 9.49
N VAL A 182 9.30 -5.23 10.36
CA VAL A 182 8.37 -4.08 10.31
C VAL A 182 9.15 -2.78 10.52
N VAL A 183 10.00 -2.73 11.55
CA VAL A 183 10.80 -1.55 11.89
C VAL A 183 11.77 -1.18 10.77
N GLN A 184 12.46 -2.17 10.20
CA GLN A 184 13.47 -1.97 9.17
C GLN A 184 12.86 -1.56 7.82
N ASN A 185 11.81 -2.25 7.38
CA ASN A 185 11.25 -2.07 6.04
C ASN A 185 10.23 -0.92 5.99
N TYR A 186 9.62 -0.57 7.12
CA TYR A 186 8.54 0.42 7.17
C TYR A 186 8.72 1.44 8.30
N PRO A 187 9.86 2.16 8.40
CA PRO A 187 10.17 3.02 9.56
C PRO A 187 9.14 4.12 9.83
N GLY A 188 8.41 4.60 8.82
CA GLY A 188 7.37 5.63 8.95
C GLY A 188 5.94 5.11 9.13
N SER A 189 5.72 3.79 9.26
CA SER A 189 4.37 3.24 9.39
C SER A 189 3.81 3.44 10.80
N PHE A 190 2.48 3.51 10.91
CA PHE A 190 1.81 3.70 12.19
C PHE A 190 2.03 2.54 13.18
N VAL A 191 2.33 1.33 12.69
CA VAL A 191 2.60 0.15 13.54
C VAL A 191 4.07 0.03 13.95
N THR A 192 4.97 0.83 13.40
CA THR A 192 6.41 0.73 13.65
C THR A 192 6.76 0.92 15.13
N PRO A 193 6.20 1.90 15.88
CA PRO A 193 6.46 2.02 17.31
C PRO A 193 6.03 0.77 18.09
N LEU A 194 4.85 0.20 17.75
CA LEU A 194 4.34 -1.01 18.37
C LEU A 194 5.19 -2.23 18.06
N ALA A 195 5.68 -2.34 16.82
CA ALA A 195 6.58 -3.42 16.41
C ALA A 195 7.93 -3.32 17.14
N SER A 196 8.49 -2.13 17.26
CA SER A 196 9.75 -1.89 17.97
C SER A 196 9.65 -2.27 19.45
N GLN A 197 8.56 -1.89 20.10
CA GLN A 197 8.28 -2.29 21.48
C GLN A 197 8.17 -3.81 21.60
N ALA A 198 7.35 -4.46 20.76
CA ALA A 198 7.17 -5.90 20.79
C ALA A 198 8.46 -6.68 20.51
N ALA A 199 9.30 -6.20 19.58
CA ALA A 199 10.62 -6.77 19.32
C ALA A 199 11.53 -6.69 20.55
N SER A 200 11.54 -5.54 21.23
CA SER A 200 12.33 -5.32 22.44
C SER A 200 11.90 -6.24 23.58
N GLU A 201 10.60 -6.32 23.86
CA GLU A 201 10.03 -7.21 24.87
C GLU A 201 10.39 -8.69 24.60
N LEU A 202 10.30 -9.12 23.33
CA LEU A 202 10.68 -10.48 22.96
C LEU A 202 12.18 -10.71 23.06
N ASN A 203 13.00 -9.70 22.77
CA ASN A 203 14.45 -9.81 22.93
C ASN A 203 14.84 -9.99 24.40
N GLU A 204 14.25 -9.22 25.32
CA GLU A 204 14.47 -9.36 26.76
C GLU A 204 14.06 -10.75 27.26
N LYS A 205 12.92 -11.28 26.79
CA LYS A 205 12.45 -12.62 27.16
C LYS A 205 13.35 -13.73 26.63
N LEU A 206 13.90 -13.57 25.43
CA LEU A 206 14.77 -14.55 24.79
C LEU A 206 16.21 -14.52 25.34
N ASN A 207 16.68 -13.33 25.73
CA ASN A 207 17.99 -13.05 26.29
C ASN A 207 17.85 -12.26 27.59
N PRO A 208 17.40 -12.89 28.69
CA PRO A 208 17.24 -12.20 29.96
C PRO A 208 18.59 -11.67 30.43
N GLN A 209 18.77 -10.35 30.34
CA GLN A 209 19.90 -9.66 30.94
C GLN A 209 19.80 -9.85 32.47
N PRO A 210 20.89 -10.17 33.19
CA PRO A 210 20.89 -10.09 34.64
C PRO A 210 20.34 -8.73 35.07
N PRO A 211 19.51 -8.66 36.15
CA PRO A 211 18.90 -7.41 36.57
C PRO A 211 19.98 -6.33 36.63
N ALA A 212 19.74 -5.21 35.92
CA ALA A 212 20.63 -4.06 35.98
C ALA A 212 20.87 -3.76 37.47
N PRO A 213 22.12 -3.55 37.91
CA PRO A 213 22.39 -3.17 39.30
C PRO A 213 21.45 -2.03 39.65
N THR A 214 20.55 -2.25 40.59
CA THR A 214 19.68 -1.22 41.13
C THR A 214 20.57 -0.04 41.47
N GLN A 215 20.39 1.10 40.81
CA GLN A 215 20.95 2.36 41.27
C GLN A 215 20.29 2.68 42.61
N GLY A 216 20.81 2.08 43.67
CA GLY A 216 20.29 2.11 45.02
C GLY A 216 21.46 2.06 45.98
N ALA A 217 22.28 3.12 45.97
CA ALA A 217 23.07 3.60 47.10
C ALA A 217 23.85 4.87 46.71
N ALA A 218 23.20 5.88 46.12
CA ALA A 218 23.70 7.23 46.27
C ALA A 218 23.30 7.69 47.68
N ALA A 219 24.17 7.45 48.64
CA ALA A 219 24.05 8.04 49.98
C ALA A 219 24.04 9.56 49.83
N SER A 220 22.90 10.20 50.07
CA SER A 220 22.84 11.62 50.41
C SER A 220 23.61 11.84 51.71
N PRO A 221 24.63 12.72 51.75
CA PRO A 221 25.09 13.26 53.02
C PRO A 221 24.13 14.36 53.44
N ALA A 222 23.43 14.14 54.55
CA ALA A 222 22.70 15.16 55.27
C ALA A 222 23.66 16.17 55.92
N ALA A 223 23.18 17.40 56.07
CA ALA A 223 23.87 18.59 56.57
C ALA A 223 24.45 18.46 58.00
N GLY A 224 25.56 19.15 58.25
CA GLY A 224 26.15 19.38 59.57
C GLY A 224 27.06 20.63 59.55
N ALA A 225 26.81 21.54 60.48
CA ALA A 225 27.17 22.95 60.50
C ALA A 225 28.62 23.30 60.91
N SER A 226 29.05 24.52 60.52
CA SER A 226 29.90 25.53 61.22
C SER A 226 31.26 25.09 61.82
N THR A 227 32.39 25.75 61.57
CA THR A 227 32.74 27.09 62.09
C THR A 227 33.91 27.75 61.33
N SER A 228 33.82 29.07 61.14
CA SER A 228 34.93 30.00 60.82
C SER A 228 35.84 30.21 62.05
N PRO A 229 37.11 30.66 61.93
CA PRO A 229 37.41 32.09 61.71
C PRO A 229 38.61 32.42 60.78
N ALA A 230 38.65 33.67 60.32
CA ALA A 230 39.70 34.33 59.52
C ALA A 230 40.89 34.85 60.39
N PRO A 231 41.80 35.77 59.96
CA PRO A 231 42.28 36.22 58.62
C PRO A 231 43.84 36.40 58.51
N ALA A 232 44.38 36.63 57.29
CA ALA A 232 45.54 37.52 56.96
C ALA A 232 45.95 37.32 55.47
N ALA A 233 45.72 38.28 54.57
CA ALA A 233 46.64 39.35 54.13
C ALA A 233 47.85 38.88 53.27
N ASN A 234 47.81 39.10 51.94
CA ASN A 234 48.56 40.17 51.27
C ASN A 234 48.66 40.05 49.73
N ALA A 235 48.54 41.24 49.11
CA ALA A 235 49.23 41.76 47.92
C ALA A 235 48.98 41.17 46.51
N SER A 236 48.26 41.97 45.70
CA SER A 236 48.66 42.27 44.31
C SER A 236 49.38 43.64 44.30
N PRO A 237 50.20 43.98 43.28
CA PRO A 237 49.61 44.62 42.08
C PRO A 237 50.37 44.47 40.73
N ALA A 238 49.71 45.02 39.70
CA ALA A 238 50.23 45.61 38.45
C ALA A 238 50.43 44.65 37.25
N ALA A 239 50.21 45.00 35.97
CA ALA A 239 49.93 46.25 35.25
C ALA A 239 49.33 45.87 33.87
N SER A 240 48.38 46.58 33.24
CA SER A 240 48.53 47.79 32.38
C SER A 240 48.37 47.54 30.86
N LEU A 241 47.33 48.18 30.29
CA LEU A 241 47.16 48.85 28.95
C LEU A 241 47.29 48.02 27.65
N ALA A 242 46.26 47.91 26.80
CA ALA A 242 45.66 48.88 25.82
C ALA A 242 46.57 49.08 24.57
N PRO A 243 46.14 49.63 23.41
CA PRO A 243 44.96 50.47 23.09
C PRO A 243 43.75 49.77 22.49
#